data_AF-A0A3N5JLC3-F1
#
_entry.id   AF-A0A3N5JLC3-F1
#
_cell.length_a   1.000
_cell.length_b   1.000
_cell.length_c   1.000
_cell.angle_alpha   90.00
_cell.angle_beta   90.00
_cell.angle_gamma   90.00
#
_symmetry.space_group_name_H-M   'P 1'
#
loop_
_entity.id
_entity.type
_entity.pdbx_description
1 polymer ?
#
loop_
_entity_poly.entity_id
_entity_poly.type
_entity_poly.pdbx_seq_one_letter_code
_entity_poly.pdbx_strand_id
1 'polypeptide(L)'
;MLRKAIKLQDKNALADILINLCEAFPDLSRLFVSTPGMDEFQVIEEDVADIFDFPHSEKIDPHEVTASFQILFIRAKILRSEGKYAQARTIYYKVLHRILALLDSDQLSSPFPDNTIMDIADDYEEIALNDDRFNQYAEQVEKEVEELLGHDSAEAEGIFLEQLKEKLTLLK
;
A
#
# COMPACT_ATOMS: atom_id res chain seq x y z
N MET A 1 27.01 -15.85 13.23
CA MET A 1 27.48 -14.46 13.07
C MET A 1 26.52 -13.58 12.28
N LEU A 2 25.75 -14.06 11.30
CA LEU A 2 24.72 -13.23 10.63
C LEU A 2 23.56 -12.81 11.57
N ARG A 3 23.02 -13.75 12.36
CA ARG A 3 21.90 -13.49 13.29
C ARG A 3 22.17 -12.40 14.33
N LYS A 4 23.45 -12.20 14.69
CA LYS A 4 23.87 -11.16 15.65
C LYS A 4 24.02 -9.81 14.96
N ALA A 5 24.41 -9.80 13.68
CA ALA A 5 24.46 -8.58 12.85
C ALA A 5 23.06 -8.04 12.54
N ILE A 6 22.11 -8.92 12.19
CA ILE A 6 20.69 -8.57 11.96
C ILE A 6 20.06 -7.93 13.20
N LYS A 7 20.31 -8.48 14.39
CA LYS A 7 19.77 -7.94 15.65
C LYS A 7 20.26 -6.53 16.01
N LEU A 8 21.32 -6.05 15.36
CA LEU A 8 21.89 -4.73 15.60
C LEU A 8 21.46 -3.71 14.54
N GLN A 9 20.74 -4.13 13.51
CA GLN A 9 20.16 -3.23 12.52
C GLN A 9 18.82 -2.69 13.04
N ASP A 10 18.54 -1.44 12.71
CA ASP A 10 17.22 -0.86 12.92
C ASP A 10 16.18 -1.43 11.93
N LYS A 11 14.91 -1.17 12.21
CA LYS A 11 13.78 -1.72 11.45
C LYS A 11 13.84 -1.34 9.96
N ASN A 12 14.28 -0.12 9.65
CA ASN A 12 14.30 0.39 8.28
C ASN A 12 15.46 -0.23 7.50
N ALA A 13 16.65 -0.33 8.11
CA ALA A 13 17.78 -1.05 7.52
C ALA A 13 17.46 -2.54 7.26
N LEU A 14 16.68 -3.18 8.14
CA LEU A 14 16.23 -4.55 7.91
C LEU A 14 15.19 -4.66 6.79
N ALA A 15 14.28 -3.70 6.70
CA ALA A 15 13.32 -3.62 5.60
C ALA A 15 14.08 -3.50 4.27
N ASP A 16 15.00 -2.55 4.13
CA ASP A 16 15.82 -2.35 2.93
C ASP A 16 16.60 -3.60 2.52
N ILE A 17 17.21 -4.30 3.49
CA ILE A 17 17.91 -5.56 3.22
C ILE A 17 16.94 -6.61 2.67
N LEU A 18 15.73 -6.71 3.23
CA LEU A 18 14.70 -7.63 2.76
C LEU A 18 14.19 -7.25 1.36
N ILE A 19 14.03 -5.96 1.06
CA ILE A 19 13.67 -5.46 -0.28
C ILE A 19 14.69 -5.96 -1.30
N ASN A 20 15.97 -5.63 -1.08
CA ASN A 20 17.08 -6.00 -1.95
C ASN A 20 17.20 -7.53 -2.10
N LEU A 21 16.92 -8.29 -1.05
CA LEU A 21 16.93 -9.76 -1.10
C LEU A 21 15.79 -10.33 -1.94
N CYS A 22 14.59 -9.73 -1.91
CA CYS A 22 13.47 -10.16 -2.75
C CYS A 22 13.72 -9.87 -4.23
N GLU A 23 14.36 -8.74 -4.53
CA GLU A 23 14.78 -8.42 -5.90
C GLU A 23 15.85 -9.40 -6.40
N ALA A 24 16.82 -9.76 -5.56
CA ALA A 24 17.89 -10.69 -5.92
C ALA A 24 17.46 -12.15 -5.97
N PHE A 25 16.50 -12.55 -5.13
CA PHE A 25 16.01 -13.93 -5.01
C PHE A 25 14.47 -13.94 -5.00
N PRO A 26 13.83 -13.97 -6.18
CA PRO A 26 12.38 -13.91 -6.28
C PRO A 26 11.64 -15.02 -5.52
N ASP A 27 12.26 -16.18 -5.28
CA ASP A 27 11.67 -17.27 -4.49
C ASP A 27 11.43 -16.90 -3.00
N LEU A 28 12.12 -15.88 -2.49
CA LEU A 28 11.88 -15.34 -1.13
C LEU A 28 10.54 -14.61 -1.02
N SER A 29 9.90 -14.28 -2.14
CA SER A 29 8.54 -13.74 -2.20
C SER A 29 7.52 -14.56 -1.41
N ARG A 30 7.73 -15.87 -1.30
CA ARG A 30 6.89 -16.78 -0.52
C ARG A 30 6.84 -16.45 0.97
N LEU A 31 7.80 -15.68 1.48
CA LEU A 31 7.80 -15.18 2.86
C LEU A 31 6.84 -14.02 3.08
N PHE A 32 6.35 -13.40 2.01
CA PHE A 32 5.54 -12.19 2.02
C PHE A 32 4.08 -12.43 1.60
N VAL A 33 3.73 -13.64 1.21
CA VAL A 33 2.33 -14.04 0.94
C VAL A 33 1.76 -14.77 2.15
N SER A 34 0.44 -14.65 2.35
CA SER A 34 -0.21 -15.30 3.49
C SER A 34 -0.06 -16.82 3.43
N THR A 35 -0.10 -17.45 4.61
CA THR A 35 -0.09 -18.92 4.69
C THR A 35 -1.29 -19.48 3.92
N PRO A 36 -1.13 -20.57 3.15
CA PRO A 36 -2.24 -21.17 2.41
C PRO A 36 -3.45 -21.44 3.31
N GLY A 37 -4.62 -20.94 2.89
CA GLY A 37 -5.89 -21.10 3.63
C GLY A 37 -6.26 -19.91 4.53
N MET A 38 -5.40 -18.90 4.66
CA MET A 38 -5.77 -17.62 5.28
C MET A 38 -6.53 -16.72 4.30
N ASP A 39 -7.40 -15.87 4.83
CA ASP A 39 -8.04 -14.80 4.05
C ASP A 39 -7.03 -13.68 3.81
N GLU A 40 -6.53 -13.59 2.58
CA GLU A 40 -5.52 -12.60 2.19
C GLU A 40 -5.99 -11.16 2.44
N PHE A 41 -7.29 -10.86 2.25
CA PHE A 41 -7.81 -9.51 2.48
C PHE A 41 -7.78 -9.13 3.95
N GLN A 42 -8.13 -10.09 4.83
CA GLN A 42 -8.05 -9.89 6.27
C GLN A 42 -6.60 -9.67 6.72
N VAL A 43 -5.66 -10.48 6.22
CA VAL A 43 -4.23 -10.32 6.56
C VAL A 43 -3.70 -8.96 6.12
N ILE A 44 -4.05 -8.51 4.90
CA ILE A 44 -3.68 -7.17 4.42
C ILE A 44 -4.25 -6.08 5.34
N GLU A 45 -5.48 -6.24 5.82
CA GLU A 45 -6.10 -5.29 6.74
C GLU A 45 -5.37 -5.20 8.08
N GLU A 46 -5.04 -6.35 8.66
CA GLU A 46 -4.27 -6.45 9.91
C GLU A 46 -2.88 -5.84 9.75
N ASP A 47 -2.15 -6.18 8.69
CA ASP A 47 -0.79 -5.66 8.46
C ASP A 47 -0.77 -4.14 8.24
N VAL A 48 -1.74 -3.59 7.51
CA VAL A 48 -1.86 -2.13 7.35
C VAL A 48 -2.22 -1.48 8.68
N ALA A 49 -3.15 -2.06 9.45
CA ALA A 49 -3.50 -1.52 10.77
C ALA A 49 -2.28 -1.48 11.70
N ASP A 50 -1.49 -2.55 11.75
CA ASP A 50 -0.27 -2.65 12.56
C ASP A 50 0.79 -1.62 12.18
N ILE A 51 0.93 -1.31 10.88
CA ILE A 51 1.88 -0.28 10.42
C ILE A 51 1.42 1.12 10.82
N PHE A 52 0.11 1.38 10.82
CA PHE A 52 -0.48 2.69 11.08
C PHE A 52 -1.05 2.85 12.51
N ASP A 53 -0.72 1.94 13.43
CA ASP A 53 -1.12 2.02 14.84
C ASP A 53 -0.26 3.05 15.59
N PHE A 54 -0.58 4.33 15.38
CA PHE A 54 0.10 5.45 16.00
C PHE A 54 -0.76 6.08 17.11
N PRO A 55 -0.15 6.50 18.24
CA PRO A 55 -0.85 7.30 19.23
C PRO A 55 -1.29 8.63 18.64
N HIS A 56 -2.57 8.99 18.77
CA HIS A 56 -3.08 10.28 18.26
C HIS A 56 -2.44 11.53 18.89
N SER A 57 -1.68 11.38 19.97
CA SER A 57 -0.99 12.46 20.66
C SER A 57 0.40 12.79 20.10
N GLU A 58 0.95 11.97 19.20
CA GLU A 58 2.31 12.09 18.70
C GLU A 58 2.31 12.50 17.22
N LYS A 59 3.23 13.39 16.85
CA LYS A 59 3.48 13.72 15.44
C LYS A 59 4.32 12.59 14.84
N ILE A 60 3.91 12.10 13.68
CA ILE A 60 4.52 10.97 12.97
C ILE A 60 5.53 11.50 11.96
N ASP A 61 6.75 10.96 11.96
CA ASP A 61 7.74 11.21 10.91
C ASP A 61 7.45 10.32 9.69
N PRO A 62 7.09 10.88 8.53
CA PRO A 62 6.86 10.13 7.29
C PRO A 62 8.03 9.21 6.90
N HIS A 63 9.27 9.57 7.21
CA HIS A 63 10.43 8.73 6.88
C HIS A 63 10.45 7.42 7.68
N GLU A 64 9.95 7.42 8.92
CA GLU A 64 9.91 6.23 9.77
C GLU A 64 8.84 5.22 9.31
N VAL A 65 7.75 5.71 8.71
CA VAL A 65 6.64 4.88 8.25
C VAL A 65 6.82 4.41 6.80
N THR A 66 7.58 5.15 5.99
CA THR A 66 7.81 4.83 4.57
C THR A 66 8.41 3.45 4.38
N ALA A 67 9.47 3.12 5.13
CA ALA A 67 10.08 1.79 5.06
C ALA A 67 9.10 0.68 5.51
N SER A 68 8.18 0.99 6.42
CA SER A 68 7.21 0.02 6.95
C SER A 68 6.16 -0.36 5.91
N PHE A 69 5.62 0.56 5.11
CA PHE A 69 4.67 0.19 4.06
C PHE A 69 5.33 -0.26 2.75
N GLN A 70 6.61 0.06 2.50
CA GLN A 70 7.34 -0.46 1.33
C GLN A 70 7.35 -2.00 1.28
N ILE A 71 7.38 -2.66 2.43
CA ILE A 71 7.27 -4.12 2.52
C ILE A 71 5.93 -4.64 1.99
N LEU A 72 4.85 -3.87 2.19
CA LEU A 72 3.52 -4.20 1.66
C LEU A 72 3.50 -4.05 0.14
N PHE A 73 4.20 -3.07 -0.42
CA PHE A 73 4.27 -2.90 -1.87
C PHE A 73 5.08 -4.01 -2.55
N ILE A 74 6.10 -4.57 -1.88
CA ILE A 74 6.75 -5.80 -2.35
C ILE A 74 5.74 -6.95 -2.41
N ARG A 75 4.95 -7.12 -1.35
CA ARG A 75 3.87 -8.11 -1.34
C ARG A 75 2.86 -7.85 -2.45
N ALA A 76 2.46 -6.62 -2.69
CA ALA A 76 1.54 -6.26 -3.77
C ALA A 76 2.12 -6.64 -5.15
N LYS A 77 3.41 -6.41 -5.40
CA LYS A 77 4.10 -6.85 -6.62
C LYS A 77 4.08 -8.38 -6.77
N ILE A 78 4.29 -9.12 -5.69
CA ILE A 78 4.22 -10.58 -5.68
C ILE A 78 2.80 -11.06 -5.96
N LEU A 79 1.80 -10.53 -5.26
CA LEU A 79 0.39 -10.86 -5.48
C LEU A 79 -0.04 -10.59 -6.92
N ARG A 80 0.38 -9.45 -7.50
CA ARG A 80 0.19 -9.13 -8.92
C ARG A 80 0.80 -10.20 -9.82
N SER A 81 2.03 -10.63 -9.54
CA SER A 81 2.70 -11.70 -10.33
C SER A 81 1.97 -13.05 -10.27
N GLU A 82 1.22 -13.32 -9.20
CA GLU A 82 0.36 -14.49 -9.03
C GLU A 82 -1.04 -14.32 -9.64
N GLY A 83 -1.33 -13.18 -10.28
CA GLY A 83 -2.65 -12.84 -10.82
C GLY A 83 -3.67 -12.42 -9.77
N LYS A 84 -3.24 -12.18 -8.53
CA LYS A 84 -4.08 -11.71 -7.40
C LYS A 84 -4.17 -10.17 -7.39
N TYR A 85 -4.66 -9.61 -8.50
CA TYR A 85 -4.75 -8.16 -8.73
C TYR A 85 -5.60 -7.45 -7.68
N ALA A 86 -6.77 -7.99 -7.33
CA ALA A 86 -7.64 -7.39 -6.30
C ALA A 86 -6.93 -7.25 -4.95
N GLN A 87 -6.21 -8.28 -4.50
CA GLN A 87 -5.44 -8.24 -3.25
C GLN A 87 -4.27 -7.25 -3.33
N ALA A 88 -3.54 -7.25 -4.45
CA ALA A 88 -2.47 -6.28 -4.67
C ALA A 88 -3.00 -4.84 -4.62
N ARG A 89 -4.11 -4.56 -5.32
CA ARG A 89 -4.78 -3.25 -5.32
C ARG A 89 -5.20 -2.83 -3.91
N THR A 90 -5.80 -3.74 -3.14
CA THR A 90 -6.26 -3.44 -1.78
C THR A 90 -5.12 -3.00 -0.86
N ILE A 91 -3.89 -3.49 -1.06
CA ILE A 91 -2.72 -2.99 -0.32
C ILE A 91 -2.51 -1.50 -0.60
N TYR A 92 -2.43 -1.11 -1.88
CA TYR A 92 -2.20 0.28 -2.26
C TYR A 92 -3.33 1.19 -1.78
N TYR A 93 -4.59 0.79 -1.99
CA TYR A 93 -5.74 1.55 -1.49
C TYR A 93 -5.68 1.75 0.02
N LYS A 94 -5.48 0.69 0.82
CA LYS A 94 -5.50 0.81 2.28
C LYS A 94 -4.33 1.66 2.79
N VAL A 95 -3.13 1.54 2.21
CA VAL A 95 -1.98 2.39 2.57
C VAL A 95 -2.26 3.85 2.21
N LEU A 96 -2.74 4.12 0.99
CA LEU A 96 -3.04 5.48 0.53
C LEU A 96 -4.12 6.14 1.38
N HIS A 97 -5.21 5.43 1.65
CA HIS A 97 -6.30 5.90 2.51
C HIS A 97 -5.81 6.27 3.92
N ARG A 98 -4.90 5.48 4.51
CA ARG A 98 -4.30 5.80 5.81
C ARG A 98 -3.39 7.02 5.74
N ILE A 99 -2.58 7.17 4.69
CA ILE A 99 -1.73 8.35 4.50
C ILE A 99 -2.58 9.62 4.39
N LEU A 100 -3.64 9.61 3.59
CA LEU A 100 -4.55 10.75 3.44
C LEU A 100 -5.25 11.09 4.76
N ALA A 101 -5.66 10.08 5.54
CA ALA A 101 -6.21 10.31 6.88
C ALA A 101 -5.20 10.98 7.84
N LEU A 102 -3.91 10.64 7.76
CA LEU A 102 -2.86 11.31 8.55
C LEU A 102 -2.64 12.76 8.13
N LEU A 103 -2.77 13.06 6.84
CA LEU A 103 -2.70 14.43 6.30
C LEU A 103 -3.90 15.27 6.76
N ASP A 104 -5.11 14.75 6.57
CA ASP A 104 -6.35 15.43 6.94
C ASP A 104 -6.43 15.73 8.45
N SER A 105 -5.84 14.86 9.26
CA SER A 105 -5.78 15.02 10.72
C SER A 105 -4.60 15.86 11.21
N ASP A 106 -3.75 16.37 10.30
CA ASP A 106 -2.49 17.06 10.61
C ASP A 106 -1.67 16.28 11.65
N GLN A 107 -1.44 14.98 11.42
CA GLN A 107 -0.66 14.12 12.33
C GLN A 107 0.81 13.98 11.94
N LEU A 108 1.24 14.53 10.81
CA LEU A 108 2.63 14.41 10.35
C LEU A 108 3.51 15.53 10.92
N SER A 109 4.77 15.20 11.24
CA SER A 109 5.80 16.18 11.65
C SER A 109 6.41 16.94 10.47
N SER A 110 6.31 16.38 9.27
CA SER A 110 6.78 16.92 8.00
C SER A 110 5.96 16.34 6.84
N PRO A 111 6.05 16.87 5.62
CA PRO A 111 5.47 16.23 4.44
C PRO A 111 6.10 14.86 4.16
N PHE A 112 5.37 14.00 3.45
CA PHE A 112 5.96 12.82 2.82
C PHE A 112 7.02 13.22 1.78
N PRO A 113 7.99 12.35 1.46
CA PRO A 113 8.93 12.61 0.38
C PRO A 113 8.20 12.89 -0.94
N ASP A 114 8.73 13.81 -1.76
CA ASP A 114 8.14 14.22 -3.02
C ASP A 114 7.70 13.01 -3.88
N ASN A 115 6.53 13.13 -4.49
CA ASN A 115 5.86 12.13 -5.34
C ASN A 115 5.43 10.83 -4.63
N THR A 116 5.78 10.58 -3.37
CA THR A 116 5.42 9.31 -2.69
C THR A 116 3.92 9.01 -2.78
N ILE A 117 3.08 9.99 -2.52
CA ILE A 117 1.62 9.82 -2.48
C ILE A 117 1.06 9.62 -3.90
N MET A 118 1.54 10.42 -4.86
CA MET A 118 1.17 10.31 -6.27
C MET A 118 1.59 8.96 -6.85
N ASP A 119 2.81 8.49 -6.59
CA ASP A 119 3.32 7.19 -7.05
C ASP A 119 2.46 6.04 -6.52
N ILE A 120 2.00 6.11 -5.26
CA ILE A 120 1.08 5.11 -4.68
C ILE A 120 -0.28 5.14 -5.37
N ALA A 121 -0.80 6.32 -5.68
CA ALA A 121 -2.08 6.49 -6.38
C ALA A 121 -2.01 5.97 -7.83
N ASP A 122 -0.91 6.25 -8.53
CA ASP A 122 -0.64 5.75 -9.89
C ASP A 122 -0.52 4.23 -9.90
N ASP A 123 0.22 3.63 -8.96
CA ASP A 123 0.32 2.17 -8.82
C ASP A 123 -1.05 1.53 -8.51
N TYR A 124 -1.86 2.16 -7.65
CA TYR A 124 -3.24 1.71 -7.36
C TYR A 124 -4.09 1.71 -8.63
N GLU A 125 -4.09 2.81 -9.37
CA GLU A 125 -4.85 2.96 -10.62
C GLU A 125 -4.37 1.95 -11.67
N GLU A 126 -3.05 1.82 -11.88
CA GLU A 126 -2.47 0.86 -12.82
C GLU A 126 -2.91 -0.56 -12.51
N ILE A 127 -2.81 -1.00 -11.25
CA ILE A 127 -3.16 -2.38 -10.87
C ILE A 127 -4.65 -2.63 -11.06
N ALA A 128 -5.50 -1.67 -10.71
CA ALA A 128 -6.94 -1.80 -10.90
C ALA A 128 -7.30 -1.89 -12.40
N LEU A 129 -6.69 -1.06 -13.25
CA LEU A 129 -6.95 -1.06 -14.69
C LEU A 129 -6.50 -2.35 -15.38
N ASN A 130 -5.41 -2.96 -14.90
CA ASN A 130 -4.84 -4.19 -15.44
C ASN A 130 -5.47 -5.49 -14.88
N ASP A 131 -6.47 -5.42 -13.99
CA ASP A 131 -7.18 -6.60 -13.52
C ASP A 131 -8.15 -7.12 -14.61
N ASP A 132 -7.85 -8.28 -15.20
CA ASP A 132 -8.74 -8.96 -16.15
C ASP A 132 -10.12 -9.32 -15.53
N ARG A 133 -10.19 -9.38 -14.19
CA ARG A 133 -11.41 -9.64 -13.43
C ARG A 133 -12.01 -8.37 -12.82
N PHE A 134 -11.62 -7.19 -13.30
CA PHE A 134 -12.10 -5.89 -12.80
C PHE A 134 -13.60 -5.85 -12.53
N ASN A 135 -14.41 -6.34 -13.48
CA ASN A 135 -15.87 -6.32 -13.38
C ASN A 135 -16.41 -7.09 -12.15
N GLN A 136 -15.70 -8.10 -11.66
CA GLN A 136 -16.08 -8.85 -10.45
C GLN A 136 -15.91 -8.02 -9.17
N TYR A 137 -15.04 -7.01 -9.21
CA TYR A 137 -14.70 -6.14 -8.08
C TYR A 137 -15.11 -4.68 -8.31
N ALA A 138 -15.86 -4.37 -9.39
CA ALA A 138 -16.13 -2.98 -9.79
C ALA A 138 -16.83 -2.17 -8.69
N GLU A 139 -17.81 -2.75 -8.00
CA GLU A 139 -18.50 -2.10 -6.86
C GLU A 139 -17.52 -1.81 -5.70
N GLN A 140 -16.61 -2.74 -5.42
CA GLN A 140 -15.59 -2.53 -4.39
C GLN A 140 -14.60 -1.43 -4.81
N VAL A 141 -14.12 -1.45 -6.06
CA VAL A 141 -13.21 -0.43 -6.60
C VAL A 141 -13.89 0.94 -6.60
N GLU A 142 -15.17 1.01 -6.94
CA GLU A 142 -15.93 2.26 -6.89
C GLU A 142 -15.95 2.84 -5.47
N LYS A 143 -16.24 2.02 -4.47
CA LYS A 143 -16.19 2.43 -3.06
C LYS A 143 -14.79 2.88 -2.63
N GLU A 144 -13.76 2.14 -3.03
CA GLU A 144 -12.36 2.49 -2.75
C GLU A 144 -11.99 3.86 -3.36
N VAL A 145 -12.40 4.13 -4.62
CA VAL A 145 -12.19 5.42 -5.29
C VAL A 145 -12.95 6.55 -4.60
N GLU A 146 -14.22 6.34 -4.25
CA GLU A 146 -15.03 7.33 -3.55
C GLU A 146 -14.42 7.71 -2.20
N GLU A 147 -13.93 6.71 -1.44
CA GLU A 147 -13.28 6.96 -0.16
C GLU A 147 -11.95 7.71 -0.31
N LEU A 148 -11.13 7.36 -1.30
CA LEU A 148 -9.85 8.05 -1.56
C LEU A 148 -10.07 9.50 -1.98
N LEU A 149 -10.99 9.76 -2.91
CA LEU A 149 -11.30 11.10 -3.40
C LEU A 149 -12.14 11.92 -2.40
N GLY A 150 -12.68 11.28 -1.37
CA GLY A 150 -13.42 11.93 -0.28
C GLY A 150 -12.52 12.61 0.76
N HIS A 151 -11.20 12.40 0.72
CA HIS A 151 -10.25 13.08 1.59
C HIS A 151 -10.01 14.53 1.16
N ASP A 152 -9.94 15.44 2.13
CA ASP A 152 -9.70 16.87 1.87
C ASP A 152 -8.31 17.09 1.23
N SER A 153 -7.32 16.25 1.58
CA SER A 153 -5.97 16.28 1.03
C SER A 153 -5.82 15.68 -0.38
N ALA A 154 -6.79 14.91 -0.89
CA ALA A 154 -6.62 14.14 -2.13
C ALA A 154 -6.26 15.02 -3.34
N GLU A 155 -6.99 16.10 -3.56
CA GLU A 155 -6.74 17.03 -4.68
C GLU A 155 -5.41 17.77 -4.51
N ALA A 156 -5.06 18.15 -3.28
CA ALA A 156 -3.81 18.86 -2.99
C ALA A 156 -2.57 17.98 -3.26
N GLU A 157 -2.69 16.67 -3.05
CA GLU A 157 -1.67 15.67 -3.34
C GLU A 157 -1.71 15.15 -4.79
N GLY A 158 -2.60 15.70 -5.64
CA GLY A 158 -2.68 15.37 -7.06
C GLY A 158 -3.38 14.05 -7.38
N ILE A 159 -4.22 13.54 -6.47
CA ILE A 159 -4.94 12.27 -6.65
C ILE A 159 -6.26 12.52 -7.35
N PHE A 160 -6.36 12.12 -8.63
CA PHE A 160 -7.57 12.32 -9.44
C PHE A 160 -8.23 11.02 -9.92
N LEU A 161 -7.45 9.97 -10.16
CA LEU A 161 -7.90 8.64 -10.60
C LEU A 161 -8.83 8.67 -11.83
N GLU A 162 -8.51 9.51 -12.81
CA GLU A 162 -9.38 9.79 -13.97
C GLU A 162 -9.67 8.55 -14.81
N GLN A 163 -8.65 7.74 -15.10
CA GLN A 163 -8.82 6.56 -15.96
C GLN A 163 -9.70 5.52 -15.29
N LEU A 164 -9.57 5.38 -13.97
CA LEU A 164 -10.39 4.46 -13.18
C LEU A 164 -11.84 4.90 -13.11
N LYS A 165 -12.10 6.20 -12.90
CA LYS A 165 -13.45 6.78 -12.95
C LYS A 165 -14.12 6.59 -14.31
N GLU A 166 -13.37 6.81 -15.40
CA GLU A 166 -13.85 6.55 -16.76
C GLU A 166 -14.24 5.08 -16.95
N LYS A 167 -13.35 4.14 -16.56
CA LYS A 167 -13.62 2.70 -16.66
C LYS A 167 -14.85 2.27 -15.85
N LEU A 168 -15.01 2.76 -14.62
CA LEU A 168 -16.18 2.47 -13.78
C LEU A 168 -17.48 3.01 -14.40
N THR A 169 -17.44 4.20 -15.00
CA THR A 169 -18.60 4.80 -15.66
C THR A 169 -19.07 3.98 -16.86
N LEU A 170 -18.13 3.39 -17.62
CA LEU A 170 -18.45 2.54 -18.78
C LEU A 170 -19.12 1.20 -18.42
N LEU A 171 -19.11 0.80 -17.14
CA LEU A 171 -19.75 -0.43 -16.67
C LEU A 171 -21.18 -0.25 -16.18
N LYS A 172 -21.65 1.00 -16.06
CA LYS A 172 -23.02 1.36 -15.66
C LYS A 172 -23.95 1.42 -16.86
#